data_AF-A0A0R0H3N5-F1
#
_entry.id   AF-A0A0R0H3N5-F1
#
_cell.length_a   1.000
_cell.length_b   1.000
_cell.length_c   1.000
_cell.angle_alpha   90.00
_cell.angle_beta   90.00
_cell.angle_gamma   90.00
#
_symmetry.space_group_name_H-M   'P 1'
#
loop_
_entity.id
_entity.type
_entity.pdbx_description
1 polymer ?
#
loop_
_entity_poly.entity_id
_entity_poly.type
_entity_poly.pdbx_seq_one_letter_code
_entity_poly.pdbx_strand_id
1 'polypeptide(L)'
;MCAISAVVSVTAAAPIARVKLLIQNQNEIIKVGRLYESYKGIGDCFKRTIQEEGVFSLWRGNTASVIRHVPAHDKDGYWKWFFGNLASGGAAGASSLLFIYCLDYARTGLANDVKKGGERQFNGLVDVYGKTYASDGIAGLYRGFNITCVGVFVYRGLFFGLYDSLRPALLVGNFQLGSFADFSIAFLACCSARRRMMMTSGEAVKYKSSMDAFAQILENEGAKSL
;
A
#
# COMPACT_ATOMS: atom_id res chain seq x y z
N MET A 1 -20.67 3.78 2.54
CA MET A 1 -20.00 2.55 3.02
C MET A 1 -19.69 1.58 1.88
N CYS A 2 -20.64 1.22 1.00
CA CYS A 2 -20.39 0.33 -0.15
C CYS A 2 -19.40 0.87 -1.22
N ALA A 3 -19.28 2.19 -1.38
CA ALA A 3 -18.60 2.80 -2.53
C ALA A 3 -17.09 2.51 -2.63
N ILE A 4 -16.33 2.48 -1.52
CA ILE A 4 -14.86 2.27 -1.59
C ILE A 4 -14.54 0.81 -1.83
N SER A 5 -15.25 -0.09 -1.13
CA SER A 5 -15.16 -1.52 -1.42
C SER A 5 -15.44 -1.78 -2.90
N ALA A 6 -16.51 -1.19 -3.44
CA ALA A 6 -16.82 -1.27 -4.86
C ALA A 6 -15.70 -0.71 -5.75
N VAL A 7 -15.15 0.48 -5.44
CA VAL A 7 -14.03 1.07 -6.21
C VAL A 7 -12.83 0.14 -6.21
N VAL A 8 -12.44 -0.36 -5.04
CA VAL A 8 -11.29 -1.23 -4.86
C VAL A 8 -11.48 -2.56 -5.58
N SER A 9 -12.60 -3.25 -5.36
CA SER A 9 -12.89 -4.55 -5.97
C SER A 9 -12.98 -4.46 -7.48
N VAL A 10 -13.64 -3.42 -8.01
CA VAL A 10 -13.74 -3.19 -9.46
C VAL A 10 -12.38 -2.88 -10.06
N THR A 11 -11.55 -2.09 -9.38
CA THR A 11 -10.20 -1.73 -9.85
C THR A 11 -9.24 -2.91 -9.80
N ALA A 12 -9.31 -3.76 -8.77
CA ALA A 12 -8.50 -4.97 -8.67
C ALA A 12 -8.88 -6.00 -9.75
N ALA A 13 -10.18 -6.13 -10.03
CA ALA A 13 -10.68 -7.04 -11.07
C ALA A 13 -10.54 -6.49 -12.51
N ALA A 14 -10.20 -5.21 -12.69
CA ALA A 14 -10.21 -4.54 -13.98
C ALA A 14 -9.35 -5.22 -15.07
N PRO A 15 -8.10 -5.66 -14.80
CA PRO A 15 -7.28 -6.32 -15.82
C PRO A 15 -7.92 -7.61 -16.36
N ILE A 16 -8.46 -8.43 -15.47
CA ILE A 16 -9.11 -9.70 -15.82
C ILE A 16 -10.42 -9.42 -16.57
N ALA A 17 -11.21 -8.46 -16.09
CA ALA A 17 -12.44 -8.04 -16.77
C ALA A 17 -12.16 -7.53 -18.19
N ARG A 18 -11.08 -6.77 -18.37
CA ARG A 18 -10.68 -6.25 -19.68
C ARG A 18 -10.28 -7.37 -20.65
N VAL A 19 -9.42 -8.29 -20.22
CA VAL A 19 -8.98 -9.41 -21.06
C VAL A 19 -10.16 -10.31 -21.43
N LYS A 20 -11.07 -10.55 -20.48
CA LYS A 20 -12.33 -11.26 -20.75
C LYS A 20 -13.13 -10.57 -21.86
N LEU A 21 -13.31 -9.25 -21.80
CA LEU A 21 -14.04 -8.49 -22.82
C LEU A 21 -13.35 -8.50 -24.19
N LEU A 22 -12.01 -8.39 -24.23
CA LEU A 22 -11.24 -8.43 -25.48
C LEU A 22 -11.38 -9.78 -26.18
N ILE A 23 -11.25 -10.89 -25.45
CA ILE A 23 -11.37 -12.24 -26.00
C ILE A 23 -12.82 -12.53 -26.40
N GLN A 24 -13.80 -12.13 -25.59
CA GLN A 24 -15.22 -12.36 -25.91
C GLN A 24 -15.66 -11.60 -27.17
N ASN A 25 -15.16 -10.39 -27.38
CA ASN A 25 -15.59 -9.53 -28.50
C ASN A 25 -14.62 -9.52 -29.68
N GLN A 26 -13.53 -10.30 -29.67
CA GLN A 26 -12.48 -10.25 -30.70
C GLN A 26 -13.01 -10.40 -32.14
N ASN A 27 -14.01 -11.27 -32.36
CA ASN A 27 -14.59 -11.48 -33.68
C ASN A 27 -15.26 -10.21 -34.23
N GLU A 28 -15.95 -9.45 -33.36
CA GLU A 28 -16.56 -8.17 -33.73
C GLU A 28 -15.51 -7.07 -33.91
N ILE A 29 -14.44 -7.08 -33.10
CA ILE A 29 -13.33 -6.12 -33.22
C ILE A 29 -12.59 -6.32 -34.57
N ILE A 30 -12.44 -7.58 -35.02
CA ILE A 30 -11.85 -7.92 -36.33
C ILE A 30 -12.76 -7.44 -37.47
N LYS A 31 -14.09 -7.65 -37.37
CA LYS A 31 -15.05 -7.16 -38.39
C LYS A 31 -14.99 -5.64 -38.59
N VAL A 32 -14.72 -4.89 -37.52
CA VAL A 32 -14.59 -3.41 -37.57
C VAL A 32 -13.16 -2.97 -37.93
N GLY A 33 -12.24 -3.91 -38.18
CA GLY A 33 -10.86 -3.62 -38.60
C GLY A 33 -9.96 -3.07 -37.49
N ARG A 34 -10.33 -3.24 -36.21
CA ARG A 34 -9.54 -2.77 -35.05
C ARG A 34 -8.59 -3.83 -34.48
N LEU A 35 -8.74 -5.08 -34.91
CA LEU A 35 -7.85 -6.19 -34.54
C LEU A 35 -7.56 -6.98 -35.81
N TYR A 36 -6.28 -7.20 -36.12
CA TYR A 36 -5.87 -7.92 -37.33
C TYR A 36 -5.84 -9.44 -37.12
N GLU A 37 -5.51 -9.88 -35.91
CA GLU A 37 -5.38 -11.29 -35.55
C GLU A 37 -6.06 -11.56 -34.22
N SER A 38 -6.87 -12.62 -34.18
CA SER A 38 -7.47 -13.15 -32.96
C SER A 38 -6.42 -13.48 -31.89
N TYR A 39 -6.77 -13.28 -30.62
CA TYR A 39 -5.91 -13.65 -29.50
C TYR A 39 -5.86 -15.18 -29.37
N LYS A 40 -4.65 -15.74 -29.22
CA LYS A 40 -4.45 -17.20 -29.10
C LYS A 40 -4.89 -17.77 -27.76
N GLY A 41 -5.10 -16.91 -26.77
CA GLY A 41 -5.55 -17.28 -25.43
C GLY A 41 -5.44 -16.11 -24.45
N ILE A 42 -5.75 -16.37 -23.18
CA ILE A 42 -5.73 -15.36 -22.11
C ILE A 42 -4.32 -14.75 -21.95
N GLY A 43 -3.28 -15.60 -21.90
CA GLY A 43 -1.89 -15.13 -21.76
C GLY A 43 -1.39 -14.32 -22.95
N ASP A 44 -1.79 -14.72 -24.17
CA ASP A 44 -1.48 -13.99 -25.40
C ASP A 44 -2.15 -12.61 -25.41
N CYS A 45 -3.42 -12.54 -25.02
CA CYS A 45 -4.16 -11.28 -24.89
C CYS A 45 -3.49 -10.33 -23.88
N PHE A 46 -3.16 -10.81 -22.67
CA PHE A 46 -2.43 -10.01 -21.68
C PHE A 46 -1.10 -9.48 -22.25
N LYS A 47 -0.29 -10.36 -22.84
CA LYS A 47 1.03 -9.99 -23.38
C LYS A 47 0.90 -8.94 -24.49
N ARG A 48 0.03 -9.18 -25.48
CA ARG A 48 -0.18 -8.26 -26.60
C ARG A 48 -0.74 -6.93 -26.14
N THR A 49 -1.74 -6.91 -25.25
CA THR A 49 -2.28 -5.66 -24.70
C THR A 49 -1.22 -4.84 -23.97
N ILE A 50 -0.36 -5.48 -23.16
CA ILE A 50 0.73 -4.77 -22.47
C ILE A 50 1.78 -4.26 -23.47
N GLN A 51 2.13 -5.04 -24.50
CA GLN A 51 3.14 -4.67 -25.49
C GLN A 51 2.66 -3.59 -26.48
N GLU A 52 1.41 -3.66 -26.92
CA GLU A 52 0.82 -2.76 -27.92
C GLU A 52 0.29 -1.46 -27.29
N GLU A 53 -0.32 -1.52 -26.09
CA GLU A 53 -0.99 -0.36 -25.46
C GLU A 53 -0.38 0.08 -24.12
N GLY A 54 0.55 -0.69 -23.55
CA GLY A 54 1.15 -0.44 -22.23
C GLY A 54 0.37 -1.03 -21.05
N VAL A 55 0.99 -1.10 -19.87
CA VAL A 55 0.41 -1.75 -18.67
C VAL A 55 -0.87 -1.06 -18.17
N PHE A 56 -0.90 0.27 -18.16
CA PHE A 56 -2.07 1.04 -17.71
C PHE A 56 -3.31 0.83 -18.56
N SER A 57 -3.13 0.34 -19.79
CA SER A 57 -4.23 0.00 -20.66
C SER A 57 -5.14 -1.05 -20.03
N LEU A 58 -4.64 -1.98 -19.20
CA LEU A 58 -5.45 -3.01 -18.53
C LEU A 58 -6.61 -2.43 -17.69
N TRP A 59 -6.52 -1.17 -17.28
CA TRP A 59 -7.58 -0.44 -16.57
C TRP A 59 -8.44 0.45 -17.48
N ARG A 60 -8.31 0.34 -18.80
CA ARG A 60 -9.09 1.14 -19.76
C ARG A 60 -10.57 0.79 -19.62
N GLY A 61 -11.37 1.80 -19.29
CA GLY A 61 -12.80 1.66 -19.01
C GLY A 61 -13.14 1.44 -17.53
N ASN A 62 -12.14 1.23 -16.65
CA ASN A 62 -12.37 1.02 -15.23
C ASN A 62 -13.11 2.20 -14.58
N THR A 63 -12.86 3.44 -15.01
CA THR A 63 -13.58 4.63 -14.50
C THR A 63 -15.10 4.49 -14.70
N ALA A 64 -15.55 3.96 -15.83
CA ALA A 64 -16.98 3.73 -16.07
C ALA A 64 -17.51 2.61 -15.16
N SER A 65 -16.74 1.54 -14.96
CA SER A 65 -17.09 0.48 -14.02
C SER A 65 -17.20 1.02 -12.59
N VAL A 66 -16.28 1.88 -12.16
CA VAL A 66 -16.32 2.53 -10.85
C VAL A 66 -17.54 3.43 -10.73
N ILE A 67 -17.81 4.29 -11.72
CA ILE A 67 -19.00 5.16 -11.72
C ILE A 67 -20.30 4.34 -11.65
N ARG A 68 -20.33 3.15 -12.28
CA ARG A 68 -21.49 2.27 -12.27
C ARG A 68 -21.70 1.59 -10.91
N HIS A 69 -20.64 1.13 -10.25
CA HIS A 69 -20.75 0.41 -8.98
C HIS A 69 -20.82 1.36 -7.77
N VAL A 70 -20.35 2.60 -7.90
CA VAL A 70 -20.56 3.64 -6.92
C VAL A 70 -21.97 4.20 -7.11
N PRO A 71 -22.92 3.97 -6.19
CA PRO A 71 -24.28 4.47 -6.35
C PRO A 71 -24.27 5.99 -6.54
N ALA A 72 -24.98 6.47 -7.57
CA ALA A 72 -25.02 7.89 -7.94
C ALA A 72 -25.56 8.81 -6.84
N HIS A 73 -26.23 8.25 -5.82
CA HIS A 73 -26.95 8.96 -4.78
C HIS A 73 -26.12 9.46 -3.59
N ASP A 74 -24.79 9.28 -3.56
CA ASP A 74 -23.97 9.67 -2.39
C ASP A 74 -22.70 10.47 -2.74
N LYS A 75 -22.60 11.01 -3.97
CA LYS A 75 -21.35 11.64 -4.45
C LYS A 75 -20.92 12.89 -3.68
N ASP A 76 -21.87 13.67 -3.14
CA ASP A 76 -21.55 14.97 -2.54
C ASP A 76 -21.23 14.91 -1.04
N GLY A 77 -21.75 13.90 -0.34
CA GLY A 77 -21.56 13.70 1.10
C GLY A 77 -20.51 12.65 1.42
N TYR A 78 -20.52 11.53 0.70
CA TYR A 78 -19.67 10.38 1.04
C TYR A 78 -18.19 10.67 0.98
N TRP A 79 -17.70 11.29 -0.10
CA TRP A 79 -16.27 11.56 -0.24
C TRP A 79 -15.79 12.57 0.79
N LYS A 80 -16.61 13.58 1.13
CA LYS A 80 -16.30 14.52 2.21
C LYS A 80 -16.26 13.82 3.56
N TRP A 81 -17.23 12.95 3.85
CA TRP A 81 -17.25 12.13 5.06
C TRP A 81 -16.05 11.17 5.11
N PHE A 82 -15.74 10.49 4.02
CA PHE A 82 -14.64 9.53 3.95
C PHE A 82 -13.29 10.22 4.13
N PHE A 83 -13.01 11.26 3.36
CA PHE A 83 -11.77 12.02 3.49
C PHE A 83 -11.69 12.75 4.83
N GLY A 84 -12.82 13.20 5.40
CA GLY A 84 -12.87 13.76 6.75
C GLY A 84 -12.53 12.75 7.83
N ASN A 85 -13.04 11.51 7.74
CA ASN A 85 -12.71 10.42 8.68
C ASN A 85 -11.27 9.92 8.48
N LEU A 86 -10.81 9.85 7.22
CA LEU A 86 -9.46 9.45 6.90
C LEU A 86 -8.45 10.51 7.39
N ALA A 87 -8.73 11.79 7.18
CA ALA A 87 -7.92 12.90 7.65
C ALA A 87 -7.93 13.02 9.18
N SER A 88 -9.08 12.90 9.83
CA SER A 88 -9.16 12.92 11.30
C SER A 88 -8.48 11.70 11.93
N GLY A 89 -8.67 10.50 11.37
CA GLY A 89 -7.99 9.28 11.81
C GLY A 89 -6.48 9.31 11.57
N GLY A 90 -6.05 9.85 10.43
CA GLY A 90 -4.66 10.08 10.10
C GLY A 90 -4.00 11.13 10.99
N ALA A 91 -4.68 12.25 11.25
CA ALA A 91 -4.20 13.32 12.14
C ALA A 91 -4.15 12.85 13.61
N ALA A 92 -5.15 12.12 14.08
CA ALA A 92 -5.13 11.51 15.42
C ALA A 92 -4.00 10.47 15.55
N GLY A 93 -3.78 9.65 14.52
CA GLY A 93 -2.68 8.70 14.49
C GLY A 93 -1.31 9.40 14.45
N ALA A 94 -1.14 10.40 13.59
CA ALA A 94 0.10 11.19 13.50
C ALA A 94 0.40 11.93 14.80
N SER A 95 -0.59 12.58 15.41
CA SER A 95 -0.41 13.27 16.70
C SER A 95 -0.05 12.33 17.85
N SER A 96 -0.64 11.14 17.89
CA SER A 96 -0.24 10.10 18.86
C SER A 96 1.19 9.62 18.61
N LEU A 97 1.54 9.41 17.34
CA LEU A 97 2.90 9.02 16.94
C LEU A 97 3.92 10.13 17.25
N LEU A 98 3.56 11.41 17.22
CA LEU A 98 4.51 12.47 17.61
C LEU A 98 5.09 12.25 19.02
N PHE A 99 4.34 11.65 19.95
CA PHE A 99 4.86 11.38 21.29
C PHE A 99 5.43 9.97 21.44
N ILE A 100 4.82 8.98 20.77
CA ILE A 100 5.16 7.57 20.98
C ILE A 100 6.28 7.11 20.03
N TYR A 101 6.53 7.81 18.93
CA TYR A 101 7.47 7.37 17.90
C TYR A 101 8.90 7.24 18.42
N CYS A 102 9.33 8.10 19.35
CA CYS A 102 10.65 7.97 19.97
C CYS A 102 10.77 6.68 20.80
N LEU A 103 9.68 6.23 21.43
CA LEU A 103 9.64 4.97 22.17
C LEU A 103 9.68 3.77 21.21
N ASP A 104 8.93 3.83 20.11
CA ASP A 104 8.95 2.80 19.06
C ASP A 104 10.34 2.69 18.41
N TYR A 105 10.98 3.82 18.13
CA TYR A 105 12.34 3.89 17.61
C TYR A 105 13.31 3.19 18.56
N ALA A 106 13.31 3.58 19.84
CA ALA A 106 14.25 3.03 20.81
C ALA A 106 13.97 1.55 21.12
N ARG A 107 12.70 1.14 21.14
CA ARG A 107 12.32 -0.28 21.21
C ARG A 107 12.84 -1.07 20.02
N THR A 108 12.74 -0.53 18.81
CA THR A 108 13.22 -1.19 17.58
C THR A 108 14.74 -1.32 17.60
N GLY A 109 15.47 -0.28 18.00
CA GLY A 109 16.92 -0.32 18.18
C GLY A 109 17.35 -1.37 19.20
N LEU A 110 16.73 -1.39 20.39
CA LEU A 110 17.03 -2.38 21.43
C LEU A 110 16.67 -3.81 21.04
N ALA A 111 15.54 -4.00 20.34
CA ALA A 111 15.10 -5.33 19.91
C ALA A 111 16.03 -5.92 18.84
N ASN A 112 16.66 -5.08 18.03
CA ASN A 112 17.60 -5.49 16.99
C ASN A 112 19.07 -5.46 17.44
N ASP A 113 19.36 -5.05 18.69
CA ASP A 113 20.70 -5.04 19.25
C ASP A 113 21.16 -6.47 19.58
N VAL A 114 21.89 -7.06 18.63
CA VAL A 114 22.52 -8.36 18.75
C VAL A 114 23.97 -8.16 19.22
N LYS A 115 24.35 -8.88 20.28
CA LYS A 115 25.72 -8.85 20.79
C LYS A 115 26.71 -9.23 19.70
N LYS A 116 27.72 -8.39 19.47
CA LYS A 116 28.85 -8.68 18.58
C LYS A 116 30.14 -8.54 19.39
N GLY A 117 30.89 -9.64 19.53
CA GLY A 117 32.12 -9.64 20.34
C GLY A 117 31.89 -9.50 21.86
N GLY A 118 30.68 -9.78 22.35
CA GLY A 118 30.32 -9.70 23.78
C GLY A 118 29.72 -8.35 24.20
N GLU A 119 29.93 -7.30 23.40
CA GLU A 119 29.38 -5.96 23.65
C GLU A 119 28.01 -5.78 22.96
N ARG A 120 27.16 -4.99 23.60
CA ARG A 120 25.88 -4.52 23.07
C ARG A 120 26.05 -3.10 22.53
N GLN A 121 25.31 -2.76 21.47
CA GLN A 121 25.31 -1.38 20.97
C GLN A 121 24.67 -0.42 21.97
N PHE A 122 23.67 -0.87 22.74
CA PHE A 122 22.95 -0.05 23.71
C PHE A 122 22.81 -0.74 25.07
N ASN A 123 23.06 0.01 26.13
CA ASN A 123 22.91 -0.46 27.52
C ASN A 123 21.48 -0.33 28.04
N GLY A 124 20.60 0.35 27.29
CA GLY A 124 19.20 0.54 27.66
C GLY A 124 18.55 1.67 26.85
N LEU A 125 17.28 1.97 27.19
CA LEU A 125 16.46 2.96 26.48
C LEU A 125 17.09 4.36 26.47
N VAL A 126 17.61 4.82 27.62
CA VAL A 126 18.24 6.14 27.75
C VAL A 126 19.54 6.22 26.95
N ASP A 127 20.29 5.12 26.88
CA ASP A 127 21.52 5.04 26.09
C ASP A 127 21.25 5.14 24.58
N VAL A 128 20.15 4.52 24.10
CA VAL A 128 19.69 4.72 22.72
C VAL A 128 19.42 6.20 22.44
N TYR A 129 18.65 6.85 23.31
CA TYR A 129 18.36 8.28 23.12
C TYR A 129 19.61 9.14 23.13
N GLY A 130 20.52 8.92 24.09
CA GLY A 130 21.77 9.67 24.19
C GLY A 130 22.65 9.50 22.96
N LYS A 131 22.89 8.26 22.52
CA LYS A 131 23.72 7.96 21.34
C LYS A 131 23.11 8.49 20.05
N THR A 132 21.81 8.26 19.81
CA THR A 132 21.14 8.75 18.61
C THR A 132 21.09 10.28 18.57
N TYR A 133 20.84 10.93 19.71
CA TYR A 133 20.83 12.38 19.79
C TYR A 133 22.22 12.98 19.52
N ALA A 134 23.29 12.34 20.01
CA ALA A 134 24.66 12.76 19.74
C ALA A 134 25.07 12.58 18.27
N SER A 135 24.58 11.55 17.57
CA SER A 135 24.96 11.27 16.18
C SER A 135 24.11 12.02 15.16
N ASP A 136 22.79 12.01 15.32
CA ASP A 136 21.80 12.42 14.31
C ASP A 136 20.81 13.49 14.83
N GLY A 137 20.93 13.88 16.10
CA GLY A 137 19.99 14.79 16.76
C GLY A 137 18.55 14.23 16.80
N ILE A 138 17.58 15.14 16.93
CA ILE A 138 16.16 14.76 16.98
C ILE A 138 15.67 14.14 15.66
N ALA A 139 16.30 14.49 14.53
CA ALA A 139 15.97 13.93 13.23
C ALA A 139 16.23 12.40 13.16
N GLY A 140 17.24 11.90 13.89
CA GLY A 140 17.48 10.47 14.02
C GLY A 140 16.35 9.73 14.73
N LEU A 141 15.85 10.30 15.84
CA LEU A 141 14.74 9.70 16.62
C LEU A 141 13.43 9.62 15.84
N TYR A 142 13.22 10.49 14.85
CA TYR A 142 12.03 10.53 13.99
C TYR A 142 12.28 9.98 12.58
N ARG A 143 13.41 9.32 12.33
CA ARG A 143 13.69 8.73 11.01
C ARG A 143 12.66 7.65 10.69
N GLY A 144 11.93 7.82 9.58
CA GLY A 144 10.82 6.97 9.16
C GLY A 144 9.41 7.44 9.62
N PHE A 145 9.29 8.60 10.26
CA PHE A 145 7.99 9.12 10.70
C PHE A 145 7.01 9.30 9.53
N ASN A 146 7.47 9.85 8.40
CA ASN A 146 6.63 10.10 7.22
C ASN A 146 6.00 8.82 6.65
N ILE A 147 6.79 7.75 6.48
CA ILE A 147 6.26 6.46 6.00
C ILE A 147 5.33 5.82 7.03
N THR A 148 5.53 6.09 8.32
CA THR A 148 4.62 5.64 9.37
C THR A 148 3.27 6.34 9.23
N CYS A 149 3.25 7.65 8.99
CA CYS A 149 2.01 8.39 8.73
C CYS A 149 1.28 7.82 7.50
N VAL A 150 2.00 7.56 6.40
CA VAL A 150 1.41 6.90 5.21
C VAL A 150 0.84 5.54 5.57
N GLY A 151 1.56 4.72 6.35
CA GLY A 151 1.08 3.44 6.85
C GLY A 151 -0.20 3.55 7.69
N VAL A 152 -0.35 4.59 8.51
CA VAL A 152 -1.60 4.87 9.25
C VAL A 152 -2.75 5.16 8.31
N PHE A 153 -2.53 5.96 7.26
CA PHE A 153 -3.56 6.23 6.26
C PHE A 153 -3.98 4.96 5.51
N VAL A 154 -3.01 4.12 5.11
CA VAL A 154 -3.27 2.83 4.47
C VAL A 154 -4.02 1.89 5.42
N TYR A 155 -3.63 1.82 6.69
CA TYR A 155 -4.29 1.01 7.72
C TYR A 155 -5.73 1.47 8.01
N ARG A 156 -5.97 2.78 8.09
CA ARG A 156 -7.33 3.32 8.27
C ARG A 156 -8.19 3.06 7.04
N GLY A 157 -7.64 3.23 5.84
CA GLY A 157 -8.30 2.86 4.60
C GLY A 157 -8.65 1.37 4.55
N LEU A 158 -7.72 0.52 4.97
CA LEU A 158 -7.90 -0.93 5.16
C LEU A 158 -9.03 -1.24 6.13
N PHE A 159 -8.99 -0.64 7.32
CA PHE A 159 -9.97 -0.91 8.36
C PHE A 159 -11.38 -0.56 7.89
N PHE A 160 -11.57 0.62 7.28
CA PHE A 160 -12.87 1.00 6.73
C PHE A 160 -13.27 0.09 5.57
N GLY A 161 -12.35 -0.24 4.65
CA GLY A 161 -12.62 -1.13 3.51
C GLY A 161 -12.99 -2.55 3.93
N LEU A 162 -12.25 -3.14 4.87
CA LEU A 162 -12.49 -4.46 5.46
C LEU A 162 -13.80 -4.48 6.23
N TYR A 163 -13.99 -3.53 7.15
CA TYR A 163 -15.17 -3.49 8.00
C TYR A 163 -16.45 -3.34 7.18
N ASP A 164 -16.45 -2.46 6.17
CA ASP A 164 -17.59 -2.25 5.29
C ASP A 164 -17.85 -3.42 4.33
N SER A 165 -16.85 -4.24 4.02
CA SER A 165 -17.02 -5.41 3.16
C SER A 165 -17.42 -6.66 3.94
N LEU A 166 -16.82 -6.87 5.10
CA LEU A 166 -17.11 -7.99 5.99
C LEU A 166 -18.53 -7.89 6.55
N ARG A 167 -19.01 -6.69 6.88
CA ARG A 167 -20.35 -6.51 7.44
C ARG A 167 -21.46 -7.05 6.53
N PRO A 168 -21.55 -6.69 5.24
CA PRO A 168 -22.52 -7.31 4.32
C PRO A 168 -22.12 -8.72 3.90
N ALA A 169 -20.83 -9.06 3.77
CA ALA A 169 -20.43 -10.42 3.39
C ALA A 169 -20.77 -11.48 4.47
N LEU A 170 -20.67 -11.12 5.76
CA LEU A 170 -21.12 -11.95 6.87
C LEU A 170 -22.64 -12.12 6.89
N LEU A 171 -23.39 -11.19 6.28
CA LEU A 171 -24.85 -11.24 6.17
C LEU A 171 -25.33 -11.94 4.87
N VAL A 172 -24.49 -12.09 3.84
CA VAL A 172 -24.91 -12.55 2.50
C VAL A 172 -24.03 -13.70 1.93
N GLY A 173 -23.08 -14.24 2.69
CA GLY A 173 -22.37 -15.50 2.38
C GLY A 173 -21.38 -15.47 1.20
N ASN A 174 -21.32 -14.38 0.42
CA ASN A 174 -20.38 -14.24 -0.71
C ASN A 174 -19.13 -13.48 -0.29
N PHE A 175 -18.13 -14.21 0.22
CA PHE A 175 -16.85 -13.66 0.63
C PHE A 175 -15.84 -13.67 -0.53
N GLN A 176 -15.48 -12.51 -1.07
CA GLN A 176 -14.37 -12.34 -2.02
C GLN A 176 -13.12 -11.84 -1.29
N LEU A 177 -12.21 -12.75 -0.96
CA LEU A 177 -11.01 -12.51 -0.16
C LEU A 177 -9.88 -11.76 -0.91
N GLY A 178 -9.94 -11.70 -2.25
CA GLY A 178 -8.81 -11.25 -3.09
C GLY A 178 -8.39 -9.78 -2.86
N SER A 179 -9.33 -8.87 -2.65
CA SER A 179 -9.02 -7.43 -2.52
C SER A 179 -8.36 -7.04 -1.19
N PHE A 180 -8.34 -7.91 -0.18
CA PHE A 180 -7.75 -7.60 1.14
C PHE A 180 -6.28 -7.94 1.24
N ALA A 181 -5.79 -8.86 0.39
CA ALA A 181 -4.39 -9.23 0.34
C ALA A 181 -3.52 -8.02 -0.05
N ASP A 182 -3.91 -7.30 -1.11
CA ASP A 182 -3.11 -6.20 -1.67
C ASP A 182 -2.87 -5.05 -0.69
N PHE A 183 -3.91 -4.66 0.05
CA PHE A 183 -3.76 -3.60 1.03
C PHE A 183 -3.01 -4.04 2.28
N SER A 184 -3.18 -5.30 2.71
CA SER A 184 -2.40 -5.86 3.82
C SER A 184 -0.91 -5.88 3.47
N ILE A 185 -0.59 -6.23 2.22
CA ILE A 185 0.77 -6.16 1.68
C ILE A 185 1.28 -4.71 1.71
N ALA A 186 0.50 -3.72 1.30
CA ALA A 186 0.92 -2.31 1.34
C ALA A 186 1.22 -1.82 2.78
N PHE A 187 0.42 -2.22 3.76
CA PHE A 187 0.67 -1.91 5.17
C PHE A 187 1.94 -2.60 5.69
N LEU A 188 2.13 -3.88 5.36
CA LEU A 188 3.33 -4.64 5.73
C LEU A 188 4.59 -4.01 5.10
N ALA A 189 4.52 -3.65 3.82
CA ALA A 189 5.58 -2.97 3.10
C ALA A 189 5.97 -1.64 3.76
N CYS A 190 4.98 -0.81 4.15
CA CYS A 190 5.24 0.42 4.91
C CYS A 190 5.88 0.15 6.27
N CYS A 191 5.43 -0.90 6.98
CA CYS A 191 5.98 -1.29 8.27
C CYS A 191 7.42 -1.81 8.16
N SER A 192 7.73 -2.61 7.13
CA SER A 192 9.06 -3.13 6.82
C SER A 192 10.04 -1.99 6.51
N ALA A 193 9.68 -1.11 5.57
CA ALA A 193 10.50 0.03 5.20
C ALA A 193 10.72 1.01 6.38
N ARG A 194 9.71 1.26 7.22
CA ARG A 194 9.86 2.04 8.47
C ARG A 194 10.95 1.49 9.37
N ARG A 195 10.91 0.19 9.67
CA ARG A 195 11.88 -0.44 10.60
C ARG A 195 13.30 -0.37 10.05
N ARG A 196 13.49 -0.59 8.75
CA ARG A 196 14.80 -0.46 8.10
C ARG A 196 15.32 0.97 8.15
N MET A 197 14.46 1.97 7.95
CA MET A 197 14.83 3.37 8.10
C MET A 197 15.26 3.70 9.55
N MET A 198 14.56 3.18 10.56
CA MET A 198 14.94 3.39 11.97
C MET A 198 16.36 2.89 12.27
N MET A 199 16.75 1.74 11.70
CA MET A 199 18.06 1.12 11.92
C MET A 199 19.24 1.88 11.27
N THR A 200 18.99 2.78 10.32
CA THR A 200 20.07 3.58 9.70
C THR A 200 20.52 4.79 10.55
N SER A 201 19.90 5.02 11.71
CA SER A 201 20.24 6.15 12.58
C SER A 201 21.50 5.86 13.38
N GLY A 202 22.52 6.71 13.23
CA GLY A 202 23.88 6.49 13.77
C GLY A 202 24.83 5.76 12.83
N GLU A 203 24.33 5.20 11.71
CA GLU A 203 25.15 4.51 10.71
C GLU A 203 25.65 5.46 9.62
N ALA A 204 26.75 5.11 8.95
CA ALA A 204 27.31 5.92 7.86
C ALA A 204 26.41 5.92 6.60
N VAL A 205 25.67 4.81 6.37
CA VAL A 205 24.79 4.64 5.22
C VAL A 205 23.34 4.85 5.66
N LYS A 206 22.71 5.90 5.13
CA LYS A 206 21.35 6.32 5.48
C LYS A 206 20.47 6.34 4.24
N TYR A 207 19.23 5.89 4.37
CA TYR A 207 18.22 6.12 3.33
C TYR A 207 17.88 7.61 3.29
N LYS A 208 17.92 8.21 2.09
CA LYS A 208 17.66 9.64 1.91
C LYS A 208 16.18 9.98 2.11
N SER A 209 15.30 9.06 1.73
CA SER A 209 13.86 9.22 1.84
C SER A 209 13.17 7.87 1.99
N SER A 210 11.87 7.88 2.31
CA SER A 210 11.07 6.67 2.33
C SER A 210 10.94 6.00 0.96
N MET A 211 10.91 6.79 -0.12
CA MET A 211 10.90 6.25 -1.48
C MET A 211 12.24 5.62 -1.85
N ASP A 212 13.34 6.24 -1.42
CA ASP A 212 14.70 5.71 -1.60
C ASP A 212 14.87 4.38 -0.83
N ALA A 213 14.35 4.29 0.39
CA ALA A 213 14.29 3.02 1.13
C ALA A 213 13.52 1.95 0.35
N PHE A 214 12.30 2.26 -0.13
CA PHE A 214 11.53 1.30 -0.93
C PHE A 214 12.25 0.86 -2.20
N ALA A 215 12.83 1.80 -2.95
CA ALA A 215 13.54 1.51 -4.19
C ALA A 215 14.75 0.60 -3.92
N GLN A 216 15.59 0.95 -2.94
CA GLN A 216 16.77 0.16 -2.59
C GLN A 216 16.41 -1.23 -2.03
N ILE A 217 15.34 -1.37 -1.26
CA ILE A 217 14.88 -2.67 -0.77
C ILE A 217 14.40 -3.53 -1.94
N LEU A 218 13.58 -2.95 -2.82
CA LEU A 218 13.05 -3.66 -3.98
C LEU A 218 14.17 -4.09 -4.95
N GLU A 219 15.17 -3.24 -5.15
CA GLU A 219 16.31 -3.50 -6.02
C GLU A 219 17.27 -4.56 -5.44
N ASN A 220 17.62 -4.46 -4.15
CA ASN A 220 18.65 -5.32 -3.55
C ASN A 220 18.09 -6.63 -2.98
N GLU A 221 16.84 -6.67 -2.52
CA GLU A 221 16.26 -7.83 -1.83
C GLU A 221 15.01 -8.38 -2.50
N GLY A 222 14.41 -7.63 -3.42
CA GLY A 222 13.21 -8.02 -4.15
C GLY A 222 11.91 -7.81 -3.35
N ALA A 223 10.79 -7.94 -4.05
CA ALA A 223 9.45 -7.61 -3.53
C ALA A 223 9.00 -8.48 -2.34
N LYS A 224 9.58 -9.67 -2.16
CA LYS A 224 9.26 -10.57 -1.04
C LYS A 224 9.78 -10.08 0.32
N SER A 225 10.71 -9.13 0.32
CA SER A 225 11.35 -8.58 1.52
C SER A 225 10.58 -7.41 2.16
N LEU A 226 9.56 -6.91 1.45
CA LEU A 226 8.62 -5.88 1.89
C LEU A 226 7.42 -6.51 2.60
#